data_AF-R7SHC7-F1
#
_entry.id   AF-R7SHC7-F1
#
_cell.length_a   1.000
_cell.length_b   1.000
_cell.length_c   1.000
_cell.angle_alpha   90.00
_cell.angle_beta   90.00
_cell.angle_gamma   90.00
#
_symmetry.space_group_name_H-M   'P 1'
#
loop_
_entity.id
_entity.type
_entity.pdbx_description
1 polymer ?
#
loop_
_entity_poly.entity_id
_entity_poly.type
_entity_poly.pdbx_seq_one_letter_code
_entity_poly.pdbx_strand_id
1 'polypeptide(L)'
;MMDSEKDVLAAVFEQCGKCGGSILRVIATLSHVAESCGITNVQIESLLHICYFACRELRPSGDDSSGLKTAFLSIVQGDGDFVRGDLCDDPFAIVGQRILGPIALVRLLAVLAQRNALGGIQTLRKAPQGLSASTSLEHIQQITHPDIIRRIIKVSHLRMNERMRKGRKYSTNEEGCEDFPYACVAFQSVAELAAALLALDMYTGGVYTDAIRGARKQLVVALGNASQMALNLRRYQQALVLARCSVNEAEKASVDDNIEPSITEKNKCRMDQAYAGLGL
;
A
#
# COMPACT_ATOMS: atom_id res chain seq x y z
N MET A 1 1.38 -38.74 11.15
CA MET A 1 0.84 -37.95 12.28
C MET A 1 1.47 -36.55 12.36
N MET A 2 2.79 -36.39 12.16
CA MET A 2 3.46 -35.07 12.11
C MET A 2 3.05 -34.15 10.95
N ASP A 3 2.54 -34.67 9.83
CA ASP A 3 2.13 -33.82 8.69
C ASP A 3 0.82 -33.06 8.96
N SER A 4 -0.11 -33.65 9.71
CA SER A 4 -1.39 -33.02 10.07
C SER A 4 -1.23 -31.77 10.94
N GLU A 5 -0.29 -31.78 11.89
CA GLU A 5 -0.04 -30.63 12.78
C GLU A 5 0.60 -29.45 12.03
N LYS A 6 1.48 -29.72 11.06
CA LYS A 6 2.09 -28.69 10.23
C LYS A 6 1.05 -28.02 9.33
N ASP A 7 0.14 -28.80 8.76
CA ASP A 7 -0.92 -28.30 7.90
C ASP A 7 -1.91 -27.42 8.68
N VAL A 8 -2.31 -27.83 9.89
CA VAL A 8 -3.17 -27.01 10.76
C VAL A 8 -2.48 -25.71 11.15
N LEU A 9 -1.19 -25.76 11.54
CA LEU A 9 -0.44 -24.56 11.86
C LEU A 9 -0.32 -23.61 10.67
N ALA A 10 -0.02 -24.14 9.48
CA ALA A 10 0.04 -23.34 8.25
C ALA A 10 -1.30 -22.64 7.97
N ALA A 11 -2.42 -23.34 8.11
CA ALA A 11 -3.76 -22.78 7.90
C ALA A 11 -4.09 -21.67 8.91
N VAL A 12 -3.76 -21.85 10.19
CA VAL A 12 -3.93 -20.81 11.23
C VAL A 12 -3.13 -19.56 10.89
N PHE A 13 -1.89 -19.73 10.45
CA PHE A 13 -1.02 -18.61 10.10
C PHE A 13 -1.45 -17.87 8.85
N GLU A 14 -1.90 -18.61 7.83
CA GLU A 14 -2.52 -18.02 6.66
C GLU A 14 -3.74 -17.17 7.06
N GLN A 15 -4.58 -17.68 7.96
CA GLN A 15 -5.73 -16.96 8.50
C GLN A 15 -5.32 -15.72 9.29
N CYS A 16 -4.27 -15.78 10.13
CA CYS A 16 -3.73 -14.61 10.81
C CYS A 16 -3.22 -13.55 9.81
N GLY A 17 -2.55 -13.98 8.74
CA GLY A 17 -2.12 -13.14 7.63
C GLY A 17 -3.30 -12.42 6.97
N LYS A 18 -4.35 -13.17 6.63
CA LYS A 18 -5.62 -12.66 6.07
C LYS A 18 -6.26 -11.63 6.99
N CYS A 19 -6.43 -11.96 8.27
CA CYS A 19 -7.02 -11.06 9.25
C CYS A 19 -6.26 -9.74 9.37
N GLY A 20 -4.92 -9.79 9.49
CA GLY A 20 -4.12 -8.57 9.58
C GLY A 20 -4.16 -7.75 8.28
N GLY A 21 -4.17 -8.40 7.11
CA GLY A 21 -4.37 -7.71 5.82
C GLY A 21 -5.72 -6.99 5.75
N SER A 22 -6.80 -7.66 6.16
CA SER A 22 -8.14 -7.07 6.22
C SER A 22 -8.21 -5.89 7.19
N ILE A 23 -7.60 -5.99 8.39
CA ILE A 23 -7.53 -4.89 9.36
C ILE A 23 -6.81 -3.68 8.75
N LEU A 24 -5.63 -3.90 8.12
CA LEU A 24 -4.88 -2.81 7.49
C LEU A 24 -5.66 -2.17 6.34
N ARG A 25 -6.40 -2.95 5.56
CA ARG A 25 -7.28 -2.43 4.51
C ARG A 25 -8.40 -1.58 5.09
N VAL A 26 -9.04 -2.01 6.17
CA VAL A 26 -10.05 -1.22 6.88
C VAL A 26 -9.45 0.09 7.38
N ILE A 27 -8.27 0.07 8.02
CA ILE A 27 -7.59 1.27 8.49
C ILE A 27 -7.26 2.22 7.33
N ALA A 28 -6.73 1.70 6.22
CA ALA A 28 -6.43 2.50 5.02
C ALA A 28 -7.71 3.14 4.45
N THR A 29 -8.82 2.40 4.37
CA THR A 29 -10.11 2.95 3.91
C THR A 29 -10.65 4.00 4.88
N LEU A 30 -10.59 3.75 6.19
CA LEU A 30 -11.01 4.73 7.21
C LEU A 30 -10.27 6.06 7.07
N SER A 31 -8.99 6.05 6.68
CA SER A 31 -8.24 7.29 6.45
C SER A 31 -8.78 8.14 5.29
N HIS A 32 -9.43 7.54 4.28
CA HIS A 32 -10.08 8.30 3.19
C HIS A 32 -11.32 9.05 3.66
N VAL A 33 -12.06 8.46 4.59
CA VAL A 33 -13.36 8.95 5.07
C VAL A 33 -13.26 9.48 6.50
N ALA A 34 -12.04 9.72 7.00
CA ALA A 34 -11.81 10.09 8.39
C ALA A 34 -12.56 11.36 8.78
N GLU A 35 -12.68 12.31 7.85
CA GLU A 35 -13.40 13.56 8.09
C GLU A 35 -14.92 13.34 8.10
N SER A 36 -15.47 12.68 7.08
CA SER A 36 -16.91 12.39 6.99
C SER A 36 -17.41 11.49 8.10
N CYS A 37 -16.55 10.63 8.66
CA CYS A 37 -16.88 9.72 9.75
C CYS A 37 -16.56 10.31 11.14
N GLY A 38 -16.08 11.55 11.24
CA GLY A 38 -15.76 12.18 12.52
C GLY A 38 -14.64 11.48 13.30
N ILE A 39 -13.72 10.80 12.61
CA ILE A 39 -12.59 10.11 13.24
C ILE A 39 -11.63 11.15 13.82
N THR A 40 -11.35 11.08 15.12
CA THR A 40 -10.50 12.05 15.85
C THR A 40 -9.01 11.73 15.69
N ASN A 41 -8.15 12.70 16.02
CA ASN A 41 -6.69 12.49 16.00
C ASN A 41 -6.26 11.38 16.97
N VAL A 42 -6.87 11.31 18.15
CA VAL A 42 -6.54 10.29 19.15
C VAL A 42 -6.89 8.88 18.68
N GLN A 43 -7.98 8.74 17.89
CA GLN A 43 -8.32 7.47 17.26
C GLN A 43 -7.30 7.09 16.18
N ILE A 44 -6.84 8.06 15.37
CA ILE A 44 -5.78 7.84 14.38
C ILE A 44 -4.46 7.45 15.05
N GLU A 45 -4.06 8.18 16.09
CA GLU A 45 -2.87 7.93 16.90
C GLU A 45 -2.89 6.53 17.51
N SER A 46 -4.06 6.08 17.98
CA SER A 46 -4.27 4.72 18.50
C SER A 46 -4.03 3.62 17.46
N LEU A 47 -4.18 3.92 16.17
CA LEU A 47 -3.98 2.95 15.08
C LEU A 47 -2.54 2.92 14.56
N LEU A 48 -1.72 3.94 14.85
CA LEU A 48 -0.35 4.07 14.33
C LEU A 48 0.51 2.85 14.65
N HIS A 49 0.45 2.33 15.88
CA HIS A 49 1.29 1.21 16.31
C HIS A 49 0.98 -0.08 15.53
N ILE A 50 -0.29 -0.33 15.19
CA ILE A 50 -0.73 -1.49 14.41
C ILE A 50 -0.12 -1.43 13.00
N CYS A 51 -0.26 -0.28 12.33
CA CYS A 51 0.27 -0.08 10.99
C CYS A 51 1.81 -0.07 10.98
N TYR A 52 2.44 0.53 11.99
CA TYR A 52 3.89 0.54 12.15
C TYR A 52 4.47 -0.86 12.34
N PHE A 53 3.81 -1.70 13.14
CA PHE A 53 4.23 -3.09 13.30
C PHE A 53 4.19 -3.85 11.95
N ALA A 54 3.14 -3.63 11.15
CA ALA A 54 3.01 -4.23 9.82
C ALA A 54 4.06 -3.73 8.80
N CYS A 55 4.72 -2.59 9.06
CA CYS A 55 5.80 -2.09 8.21
C CYS A 55 7.16 -2.77 8.48
N ARG A 56 7.32 -3.44 9.63
CA ARG A 56 8.62 -3.99 10.03
C ARG A 56 8.97 -5.21 9.19
N GLU A 57 10.18 -5.20 8.63
CA GLU A 57 10.82 -6.42 8.18
C GLU A 57 11.00 -7.35 9.38
N LEU A 58 10.37 -8.51 9.31
CA LEU A 58 10.67 -9.61 10.20
C LEU A 58 11.95 -10.24 9.66
N ARG A 59 13.10 -9.60 9.95
CA ARG A 59 14.39 -10.23 9.68
C ARG A 59 14.45 -11.48 10.54
N PRO A 60 14.77 -12.66 9.96
CA PRO A 60 15.15 -13.79 10.79
C PRO A 60 16.36 -13.32 11.61
N SER A 61 16.21 -13.30 12.94
CA SER A 61 17.35 -13.06 13.83
C SER A 61 18.42 -14.06 13.44
N GLY A 62 19.63 -13.58 13.13
CA GLY A 62 20.70 -14.33 12.45
C GLY A 62 21.28 -15.54 13.19
N ASP A 63 20.56 -16.08 14.17
CA ASP A 63 20.92 -17.26 14.96
C ASP A 63 19.76 -18.28 15.10
N ASP A 64 18.58 -18.00 14.55
CA ASP A 64 17.44 -18.91 14.67
C ASP A 64 17.49 -19.97 13.55
N SER A 65 18.15 -21.09 13.84
CA SER A 65 18.19 -22.29 13.00
C SER A 65 16.82 -22.97 12.81
N SER A 66 15.75 -22.40 13.37
CA SER A 66 14.38 -22.85 13.16
C SER A 66 13.80 -22.28 11.85
N GLY A 67 14.03 -22.97 10.73
CA GLY A 67 13.41 -22.65 9.43
C GLY A 67 11.88 -22.45 9.49
N LEU A 68 11.22 -23.03 10.51
CA LEU A 68 9.81 -22.84 10.84
C LEU A 68 9.42 -21.40 11.17
N LYS A 69 10.22 -20.65 11.93
CA LYS A 69 9.90 -19.27 12.31
C LYS A 69 10.01 -18.34 11.10
N THR A 70 11.02 -18.53 10.26
CA THR A 70 11.16 -17.77 9.01
C THR A 70 10.03 -18.09 8.03
N ALA A 71 9.65 -19.37 7.89
CA ALA A 71 8.50 -19.79 7.09
C ALA A 71 7.17 -19.26 7.65
N PHE A 72 7.02 -19.21 8.97
CA PHE A 72 5.87 -18.61 9.65
C PHE A 72 5.72 -17.12 9.29
N LEU A 73 6.81 -16.36 9.39
CA LEU A 73 6.79 -14.92 9.12
C LEU A 73 6.53 -14.63 7.64
N SER A 74 7.00 -15.46 6.71
CA SER A 74 6.70 -15.30 5.28
C SER A 74 5.22 -15.59 4.96
N ILE A 75 4.61 -16.60 5.61
CA ILE A 75 3.18 -16.91 5.46
C ILE A 75 2.32 -15.77 6.01
N VAL A 76 2.56 -15.31 7.24
CA VAL A 76 1.77 -14.25 7.88
C VAL A 76 1.93 -12.90 7.16
N GLN A 77 3.14 -12.59 6.69
CA GLN A 77 3.39 -11.37 5.93
C GLN A 77 2.85 -11.42 4.49
N GLY A 78 2.37 -12.59 4.04
CA GLY A 78 1.77 -12.79 2.73
C GLY A 78 2.79 -12.72 1.61
N ASP A 79 3.86 -13.51 1.67
CA ASP A 79 4.67 -13.78 0.46
C ASP A 79 3.87 -14.57 -0.59
N GLY A 80 2.80 -15.26 -0.18
CA GLY A 80 1.70 -15.67 -1.05
C GLY A 80 0.99 -14.43 -1.57
N ASP A 81 1.14 -14.19 -2.87
CA ASP A 81 0.96 -12.87 -3.48
C ASP A 81 -0.46 -12.29 -3.38
N PHE A 82 -1.45 -13.16 -3.17
CA PHE A 82 -2.86 -12.85 -3.04
C PHE A 82 -3.58 -13.94 -2.24
N VAL A 83 -4.56 -13.53 -1.45
CA VAL A 83 -5.54 -14.45 -0.86
C VAL A 83 -6.66 -14.60 -1.87
N ARG A 84 -6.84 -15.80 -2.44
CA ARG A 84 -7.96 -16.11 -3.33
C ARG A 84 -9.21 -16.30 -2.47
N GLY A 85 -10.24 -15.51 -2.73
CA GLY A 85 -11.57 -15.77 -2.21
C GLY A 85 -12.34 -16.67 -3.17
N ASP A 86 -12.73 -17.86 -2.74
CA ASP A 86 -13.56 -18.80 -3.51
C ASP A 86 -15.07 -18.42 -3.54
N LEU A 87 -15.44 -17.31 -2.90
CA LEU A 87 -16.83 -16.96 -2.61
C LEU A 87 -17.47 -15.96 -3.59
N CYS A 88 -16.75 -15.50 -4.62
CA CYS A 88 -17.28 -14.57 -5.61
C CYS A 88 -16.78 -14.93 -7.03
N ASP A 89 -17.68 -14.79 -8.01
CA ASP A 89 -17.37 -14.97 -9.45
C ASP A 89 -16.29 -13.99 -9.95
N ASP A 90 -15.97 -12.95 -9.17
CA ASP A 90 -14.81 -12.10 -9.37
C ASP A 90 -13.76 -12.36 -8.26
N PRO A 91 -12.56 -12.87 -8.59
CA PRO A 91 -11.53 -13.11 -7.58
C PRO A 91 -11.12 -11.81 -6.90
N PHE A 92 -11.60 -11.60 -5.66
CA PHE A 92 -11.09 -10.54 -4.83
C PHE A 92 -9.71 -10.93 -4.30
N ALA A 93 -8.71 -10.11 -4.60
CA ALA A 93 -7.33 -10.37 -4.20
C ALA A 93 -6.95 -9.40 -3.07
N ILE A 94 -6.90 -9.90 -1.83
CA ILE A 94 -6.41 -9.09 -0.71
C ILE A 94 -4.90 -9.00 -0.81
N VAL A 95 -4.42 -7.76 -0.82
CA VAL A 95 -3.00 -7.45 -0.87
C VAL A 95 -2.33 -7.84 0.45
N GLY A 96 -1.14 -8.45 0.40
CA GLY A 96 -0.40 -8.86 1.59
C GLY A 96 -0.03 -7.70 2.53
N GLN A 97 0.20 -8.03 3.80
CA GLN A 97 0.50 -7.06 4.86
C GLN A 97 1.74 -6.20 4.55
N ARG A 98 2.73 -6.74 3.82
CA ARG A 98 4.00 -6.05 3.51
C ARG A 98 3.85 -4.72 2.79
N ILE A 99 2.81 -4.56 1.98
CA ILE A 99 2.54 -3.31 1.26
C ILE A 99 1.36 -2.56 1.91
N LEU A 100 0.38 -3.29 2.47
CA LEU A 100 -0.73 -2.68 3.20
C LEU A 100 -0.31 -1.96 4.49
N GLY A 101 0.69 -2.46 5.20
CA GLY A 101 1.25 -1.81 6.39
C GLY A 101 1.73 -0.39 6.08
N PRO A 102 2.67 -0.23 5.13
CA PRO A 102 3.11 1.09 4.67
C PRO A 102 1.98 1.95 4.12
N ILE A 103 1.05 1.39 3.33
CA ILE A 103 -0.11 2.14 2.82
C ILE A 103 -0.91 2.72 3.98
N ALA A 104 -1.35 1.88 4.92
CA ALA A 104 -2.16 2.32 6.05
C ALA A 104 -1.40 3.33 6.91
N LEU A 105 -0.13 3.07 7.23
CA LEU A 105 0.67 3.95 8.08
C LEU A 105 0.89 5.33 7.46
N VAL A 106 1.38 5.38 6.22
CA VAL A 106 1.65 6.65 5.52
C VAL A 106 0.38 7.46 5.38
N ARG A 107 -0.77 6.82 5.15
CA ARG A 107 -2.06 7.50 5.08
C ARG A 107 -2.51 8.08 6.41
N LEU A 108 -2.37 7.35 7.52
CA LEU A 108 -2.66 7.90 8.86
C LEU A 108 -1.77 9.11 9.16
N LEU A 109 -0.47 9.01 8.83
CA LEU A 109 0.46 10.15 8.96
C LEU A 109 0.04 11.34 8.09
N ALA A 110 -0.40 11.09 6.86
CA ALA A 110 -0.88 12.13 5.96
C ALA A 110 -2.14 12.82 6.51
N VAL A 111 -3.09 12.09 7.11
CA VAL A 111 -4.27 12.69 7.76
C VAL A 111 -3.87 13.53 8.98
N LEU A 112 -2.94 13.04 9.82
CA LEU A 112 -2.41 13.83 10.94
C LEU A 112 -1.70 15.10 10.45
N ALA A 113 -0.96 15.02 9.34
CA ALA A 113 -0.32 16.19 8.73
C ALA A 113 -1.35 17.17 8.18
N GLN A 114 -2.36 16.68 7.45
CA GLN A 114 -3.46 17.48 6.90
C GLN A 114 -4.17 18.30 7.98
N ARG A 115 -4.30 17.71 9.18
CA ARG A 115 -4.91 18.34 10.36
C ARG A 115 -3.95 19.19 11.18
N ASN A 116 -2.74 19.42 10.69
CA ASN A 116 -1.66 20.12 11.41
C ASN A 116 -1.33 19.52 12.79
N ALA A 117 -1.63 18.24 13.00
CA ALA A 117 -1.44 17.54 14.28
C ALA A 117 -0.08 16.83 14.35
N LEU A 118 0.44 16.35 13.21
CA LEU A 118 1.64 15.52 13.15
C LEU A 118 2.86 16.17 13.83
N GLY A 119 3.13 17.46 13.55
CA GLY A 119 4.26 18.17 14.15
C GLY A 119 4.13 18.40 15.65
N GLY A 120 2.90 18.46 16.18
CA GLY A 120 2.63 18.69 17.60
C GLY A 120 2.92 17.48 18.49
N ILE A 121 2.86 16.26 17.94
CA ILE A 121 2.95 15.01 18.71
C ILE A 121 4.29 14.90 19.47
N GLN A 122 5.38 15.36 18.85
CA GLN A 122 6.72 15.34 19.47
C GLN A 122 6.82 16.23 20.73
N THR A 123 5.93 17.22 20.86
CA THR A 123 5.96 18.18 21.98
C THR A 123 5.05 17.77 23.14
N LEU A 124 4.25 16.71 22.98
CA LEU A 124 3.33 16.23 24.00
C LEU A 124 4.10 15.73 25.23
N ARG A 125 3.68 16.18 26.42
CA ARG A 125 4.23 15.74 27.71
C ARG A 125 3.39 14.66 28.39
N LYS A 126 2.15 14.48 27.93
CA LYS A 126 1.17 13.53 28.45
C LYS A 126 0.45 12.86 27.29
N ALA A 127 0.05 11.61 27.48
CA ALA A 127 -0.74 10.89 26.51
C ALA A 127 -2.08 11.62 26.27
N PRO A 128 -2.53 11.78 25.01
CA PRO A 128 -3.84 12.32 24.70
C PRO A 128 -4.96 11.53 25.38
N GLN A 129 -5.98 12.23 25.86
CA GLN A 129 -7.13 11.59 26.49
C GLN A 129 -7.91 10.76 25.47
N GLY A 130 -8.21 9.50 25.80
CA GLY A 130 -8.93 8.59 24.91
C GLY A 130 -8.04 7.73 24.01
N LEU A 131 -6.71 7.77 24.21
CA LEU A 131 -5.78 6.88 23.54
C LEU A 131 -6.08 5.42 23.92
N SER A 132 -5.98 4.50 22.96
CA SER A 132 -6.15 3.06 23.22
C SER A 132 -5.23 2.59 24.36
N ALA A 133 -5.72 1.69 25.20
CA ALA A 133 -4.93 1.08 26.28
C ALA A 133 -3.67 0.34 25.77
N SER A 134 -3.65 -0.06 24.49
CA SER A 134 -2.49 -0.69 23.84
C SER A 134 -1.48 0.31 23.26
N THR A 135 -1.77 1.62 23.32
CA THR A 135 -0.95 2.67 22.72
C THR A 135 -0.45 3.62 23.81
N SER A 136 0.86 3.87 23.85
CA SER A 136 1.46 4.82 24.77
C SER A 136 1.85 6.10 24.05
N LEU A 137 2.10 7.17 24.82
CA LEU A 137 2.69 8.40 24.29
C LEU A 137 4.04 8.12 23.59
N GLU A 138 4.86 7.27 24.20
CA GLU A 138 6.16 6.88 23.65
C GLU A 138 6.03 6.21 22.28
N HIS A 139 5.01 5.35 22.10
CA HIS A 139 4.74 4.73 20.80
C HIS A 139 4.42 5.79 19.74
N ILE A 140 3.49 6.70 20.01
CA ILE A 140 3.09 7.70 19.01
C ILE A 140 4.22 8.69 18.73
N GLN A 141 5.02 9.07 19.73
CA GLN A 141 6.19 9.93 19.55
C GLN A 141 7.27 9.21 18.73
N GLN A 142 7.57 7.96 19.03
CA GLN A 142 8.54 7.20 18.25
C GLN A 142 8.11 7.09 16.78
N ILE A 143 6.86 6.69 16.51
CA ILE A 143 6.38 6.44 15.14
C ILE A 143 6.33 7.72 14.32
N THR A 144 5.95 8.85 14.94
CA THR A 144 5.83 10.15 14.27
C THR A 144 7.14 10.95 14.26
N HIS A 145 8.22 10.40 14.80
CA HIS A 145 9.53 11.05 14.76
C HIS A 145 9.99 11.22 13.29
N PRO A 146 10.53 12.39 12.88
CA PRO A 146 10.90 12.64 11.48
C PRO A 146 11.84 11.58 10.89
N ASP A 147 12.80 11.09 11.66
CA ASP A 147 13.72 10.04 11.19
C ASP A 147 13.05 8.68 10.98
N ILE A 148 12.04 8.37 11.80
CA ILE A 148 11.25 7.15 11.64
C ILE A 148 10.36 7.28 10.41
N ILE A 149 9.76 8.45 10.17
CA ILE A 149 9.00 8.73 8.95
C ILE A 149 9.90 8.58 7.70
N ARG A 150 11.10 9.16 7.68
CA ARG A 150 12.07 8.96 6.58
C ARG A 150 12.41 7.49 6.37
N ARG A 151 12.58 6.73 7.44
CA ARG A 151 12.81 5.28 7.36
C ARG A 151 11.61 4.55 6.76
N ILE A 152 10.39 4.90 7.15
CA ILE A 152 9.15 4.32 6.59
C ILE A 152 9.03 4.65 5.09
N ILE A 153 9.36 5.87 4.68
CA ILE A 153 9.37 6.27 3.27
C ILE A 153 10.36 5.40 2.48
N LYS A 154 11.58 5.20 3.00
CA LYS A 154 12.58 4.32 2.38
C LYS A 154 12.07 2.88 2.24
N VAL A 155 11.44 2.33 3.29
CA VAL A 155 10.81 0.99 3.24
C VAL A 155 9.71 0.96 2.18
N SER A 156 8.90 2.02 2.10
CA SER A 156 7.81 2.14 1.12
C SER A 156 8.33 2.05 -0.32
N HIS A 157 9.42 2.76 -0.65
CA HIS A 157 10.07 2.64 -1.96
C HIS A 157 10.56 1.23 -2.29
N LEU A 158 11.18 0.54 -1.31
CA LEU A 158 11.61 -0.86 -1.50
C LEU A 158 10.42 -1.77 -1.80
N ARG A 159 9.32 -1.63 -1.05
CA ARG A 159 8.10 -2.43 -1.24
C ARG A 159 7.40 -2.12 -2.56
N MET A 160 7.34 -0.85 -2.97
CA MET A 160 6.82 -0.47 -4.28
C MET A 160 7.62 -1.12 -5.41
N ASN A 161 8.95 -1.08 -5.34
CA ASN A 161 9.82 -1.71 -6.35
C ASN A 161 9.62 -3.23 -6.43
N GLU A 162 9.60 -3.90 -5.28
CA GLU A 162 9.35 -5.34 -5.18
C GLU A 162 7.99 -5.72 -5.80
N ARG A 163 6.94 -4.97 -5.44
CA ARG A 163 5.58 -5.22 -5.91
C ARG A 163 5.40 -4.88 -7.39
N MET A 164 6.06 -3.83 -7.89
CA MET A 164 6.12 -3.53 -9.32
C MET A 164 6.76 -4.67 -10.12
N ARG A 165 7.84 -5.27 -9.62
CA ARG A 165 8.49 -6.41 -10.27
C ARG A 165 7.58 -7.64 -10.29
N LYS A 166 6.86 -7.91 -9.19
CA LYS A 166 5.83 -8.96 -9.13
C LYS A 166 4.72 -8.73 -10.15
N GLY A 167 4.17 -7.51 -10.21
CA GLY A 167 3.16 -7.14 -11.22
C GLY A 167 3.63 -7.37 -12.66
N ARG A 168 4.89 -7.03 -12.96
CA ARG A 168 5.49 -7.32 -14.28
C ARG A 168 5.58 -8.82 -14.56
N LYS A 169 6.02 -9.62 -13.58
CA LYS A 169 6.10 -11.08 -13.72
C LYS A 169 4.73 -11.68 -14.06
N TYR A 170 3.67 -11.24 -13.39
CA TYR A 170 2.31 -11.67 -13.68
C TYR A 170 1.81 -11.21 -15.06
N SER A 171 2.20 -10.02 -15.50
CA SER A 171 1.77 -9.52 -16.81
C SER A 171 2.40 -10.22 -18.01
N THR A 172 3.53 -10.93 -17.80
CA THR A 172 4.30 -11.61 -18.86
C THR A 172 4.19 -13.12 -18.80
N ASN A 173 3.42 -13.70 -17.87
CA ASN A 173 3.34 -15.15 -17.75
C ASN A 173 2.60 -15.71 -18.97
N GLU A 174 3.31 -16.45 -19.82
CA GLU A 174 2.81 -16.91 -21.13
C GLU A 174 1.75 -18.03 -20.99
N GLU A 175 1.61 -18.62 -19.80
CA GLU A 175 0.74 -19.75 -19.53
C GLU A 175 -0.77 -19.40 -19.41
N GLY A 176 -1.15 -18.12 -19.51
CA GLY A 176 -2.56 -17.73 -19.69
C GLY A 176 -2.94 -16.35 -19.18
N CYS A 177 -4.10 -15.83 -19.61
CA CYS A 177 -4.67 -14.54 -19.16
C CYS A 177 -5.12 -14.53 -17.68
N GLU A 178 -4.98 -15.65 -16.97
CA GLU A 178 -5.46 -15.83 -15.59
C GLU A 178 -4.71 -14.96 -14.57
N ASP A 179 -3.51 -14.48 -14.92
CA ASP A 179 -2.66 -13.69 -14.02
C ASP A 179 -2.87 -12.16 -14.09
N PHE A 180 -3.66 -11.67 -15.05
CA PHE A 180 -3.92 -10.23 -15.17
C PHE A 180 -4.61 -9.60 -13.95
N PRO A 181 -5.54 -10.26 -13.23
CA PRO A 181 -6.11 -9.71 -11.99
C PRO A 181 -5.02 -9.48 -10.94
N TYR A 182 -4.09 -10.42 -10.79
CA TYR A 182 -2.98 -10.34 -9.87
C TYR A 182 -1.99 -9.23 -10.25
N ALA A 183 -1.65 -9.12 -11.54
CA ALA A 183 -0.86 -8.00 -12.05
C ALA A 183 -1.55 -6.65 -11.75
N CYS A 184 -2.85 -6.54 -12.01
CA CYS A 184 -3.65 -5.34 -11.78
C CYS A 184 -3.60 -4.91 -10.32
N VAL A 185 -3.88 -5.82 -9.39
CA VAL A 185 -3.87 -5.53 -7.95
C VAL A 185 -2.46 -5.19 -7.46
N ALA A 186 -1.42 -5.84 -7.98
CA ALA A 186 -0.03 -5.48 -7.67
C ALA A 186 0.26 -4.02 -8.06
N PHE A 187 -0.07 -3.63 -9.28
CA PHE A 187 0.13 -2.25 -9.74
C PHE A 187 -0.74 -1.24 -8.98
N GLN A 188 -2.00 -1.55 -8.69
CA GLN A 188 -2.86 -0.67 -7.90
C GLN A 188 -2.33 -0.44 -6.49
N SER A 189 -1.80 -1.48 -5.82
CA SER A 189 -1.21 -1.32 -4.49
C SER A 189 0.04 -0.43 -4.49
N VAL A 190 0.83 -0.44 -5.57
CA VAL A 190 1.96 0.49 -5.75
C VAL A 190 1.44 1.92 -5.93
N ALA A 191 0.44 2.11 -6.78
CA ALA A 191 -0.17 3.42 -6.99
C ALA A 191 -0.76 3.98 -5.68
N GLU A 192 -1.43 3.15 -4.88
CA GLU A 192 -2.00 3.56 -3.60
C GLU A 192 -0.93 4.04 -2.61
N LEU A 193 0.19 3.30 -2.49
CA LEU A 193 1.30 3.71 -1.63
C LEU A 193 2.00 4.97 -2.13
N ALA A 194 2.25 5.08 -3.44
CA ALA A 194 2.87 6.24 -4.04
C ALA A 194 2.01 7.51 -3.84
N ALA A 195 0.70 7.40 -4.04
CA ALA A 195 -0.24 8.48 -3.78
C ALA A 195 -0.27 8.90 -2.30
N ALA A 196 -0.19 7.93 -1.38
CA ALA A 196 -0.12 8.22 0.04
C ALA A 196 1.16 9.01 0.41
N LEU A 197 2.31 8.67 -0.19
CA LEU A 197 3.57 9.39 0.01
C LEU A 197 3.50 10.83 -0.51
N LEU A 198 2.92 11.03 -1.70
CA LEU A 198 2.71 12.38 -2.25
C LEU A 198 1.77 13.21 -1.37
N ALA A 199 0.70 12.60 -0.85
CA ALA A 199 -0.20 13.28 0.07
C ALA A 199 0.49 13.66 1.38
N LEU A 200 1.31 12.78 1.96
CA LEU A 200 2.11 13.08 3.14
C LEU A 200 3.03 14.29 2.90
N ASP A 201 3.75 14.31 1.78
CA ASP A 201 4.67 15.42 1.47
C ASP A 201 3.92 16.73 1.27
N MET A 202 2.82 16.70 0.51
CA MET A 202 1.94 17.85 0.31
C MET A 202 1.43 18.43 1.63
N TYR A 203 0.92 17.57 2.53
CA TYR A 203 0.37 18.03 3.82
C TYR A 203 1.43 18.36 4.87
N THR A 204 2.68 17.98 4.66
CA THR A 204 3.79 18.39 5.51
C THR A 204 4.53 19.60 4.96
N GLY A 205 4.05 20.20 3.87
CA GLY A 205 4.66 21.38 3.25
C GLY A 205 6.02 21.09 2.62
N GLY A 206 6.24 19.88 2.12
CA GLY A 206 7.48 19.51 1.43
C GLY A 206 8.62 19.05 2.34
N VAL A 207 8.37 18.81 3.64
CA VAL A 207 9.39 18.37 4.60
C VAL A 207 10.06 17.05 4.18
N TYR A 208 9.38 16.23 3.38
CA TYR A 208 9.84 14.92 2.94
C TYR A 208 10.10 14.83 1.43
N THR A 209 10.11 15.94 0.69
CA THR A 209 10.19 15.96 -0.78
C THR A 209 11.39 15.18 -1.30
N ASP A 210 12.57 15.38 -0.70
CA ASP A 210 13.77 14.63 -1.07
C ASP A 210 13.65 13.12 -0.82
N ALA A 211 13.00 12.74 0.29
CA ALA A 211 12.84 11.35 0.66
C ALA A 211 11.82 10.61 -0.21
N ILE A 212 10.79 11.29 -0.70
CA ILE A 212 9.74 10.72 -1.57
C ILE A 212 10.05 10.84 -3.08
N ARG A 213 11.24 11.36 -3.44
CA ARG A 213 11.62 11.56 -4.84
C ARG A 213 11.41 10.28 -5.67
N GLY A 214 10.72 10.44 -6.81
CA GLY A 214 10.37 9.32 -7.69
C GLY A 214 9.04 8.61 -7.34
N ALA A 215 8.38 8.95 -6.22
CA ALA A 215 7.05 8.41 -5.91
C ALA A 215 6.02 8.77 -7.01
N ARG A 216 6.04 9.99 -7.54
CA ARG A 216 5.14 10.39 -8.64
C ARG A 216 5.37 9.58 -9.91
N LYS A 217 6.63 9.36 -10.31
CA LYS A 217 6.95 8.48 -11.43
C LYS A 217 6.39 7.07 -11.22
N GLN A 218 6.56 6.52 -10.02
CA GLN A 218 6.00 5.21 -9.68
C GLN A 218 4.48 5.19 -9.72
N LEU A 219 3.81 6.25 -9.22
CA LEU A 219 2.36 6.41 -9.30
C LEU A 219 1.86 6.37 -10.75
N VAL A 220 2.43 7.21 -11.61
CA VAL A 220 2.03 7.32 -13.03
C VAL A 220 2.23 5.99 -13.76
N VAL A 221 3.40 5.37 -13.62
CA VAL A 221 3.71 4.09 -14.27
C VAL A 221 2.80 2.96 -13.74
N ALA A 222 2.59 2.90 -12.43
CA ALA A 222 1.74 1.88 -11.82
C ALA A 222 0.27 2.01 -12.25
N LEU A 223 -0.30 3.22 -12.24
CA LEU A 223 -1.66 3.47 -12.73
C LEU A 223 -1.81 3.10 -14.21
N GLY A 224 -0.82 3.44 -15.05
CA GLY A 224 -0.82 3.07 -16.46
C GLY A 224 -0.80 1.56 -16.69
N ASN A 225 0.06 0.85 -15.95
CA ASN A 225 0.12 -0.62 -16.05
C ASN A 225 -1.16 -1.27 -15.50
N ALA A 226 -1.70 -0.77 -14.39
CA ALA A 226 -2.98 -1.24 -13.86
C ALA A 226 -4.12 -1.03 -14.88
N SER A 227 -4.15 0.12 -15.56
CA SER A 227 -5.09 0.38 -16.64
C SER A 227 -4.96 -0.63 -17.77
N GLN A 228 -3.73 -0.95 -18.20
CA GLN A 228 -3.50 -1.98 -19.22
C GLN A 228 -4.05 -3.35 -18.79
N MET A 229 -3.82 -3.75 -17.54
CA MET A 229 -4.34 -5.02 -17.04
C MET A 229 -5.88 -5.01 -16.99
N ALA A 230 -6.49 -3.89 -16.60
CA ALA A 230 -7.94 -3.72 -16.62
C ALA A 230 -8.51 -3.78 -18.05
N LEU A 231 -7.82 -3.22 -19.06
CA LEU A 231 -8.20 -3.36 -20.48
C LEU A 231 -8.16 -4.82 -20.93
N ASN A 232 -7.09 -5.55 -20.60
CA ASN A 232 -6.98 -6.97 -20.94
C ASN A 232 -8.10 -7.81 -20.30
N LEU A 233 -8.58 -7.41 -19.12
CA LEU A 233 -9.73 -8.00 -18.42
C LEU A 233 -11.09 -7.47 -18.89
N ARG A 234 -11.12 -6.60 -19.92
CA ARG A 234 -12.33 -5.92 -20.42
C ARG A 234 -13.09 -5.11 -19.37
N ARG A 235 -12.41 -4.67 -18.32
CA ARG A 235 -12.95 -3.78 -17.26
C ARG A 235 -12.77 -2.32 -17.68
N TYR A 236 -13.43 -1.93 -18.76
CA TYR A 236 -13.16 -0.65 -19.44
C TYR A 236 -13.39 0.57 -18.53
N GLN A 237 -14.43 0.57 -17.69
CA GLN A 237 -14.65 1.67 -16.74
C GLN A 237 -13.48 1.84 -15.76
N GLN A 238 -12.97 0.73 -15.23
CA GLN A 238 -11.82 0.74 -14.32
C GLN A 238 -10.55 1.20 -15.06
N ALA A 239 -10.33 0.68 -16.27
CA ALA A 239 -9.20 1.08 -17.11
C ALA A 239 -9.20 2.59 -17.39
N LEU A 240 -10.37 3.17 -17.71
CA LEU A 240 -10.53 4.59 -17.97
C LEU A 240 -10.17 5.44 -16.74
N VAL A 241 -10.71 5.09 -15.56
CA VAL A 241 -10.40 5.81 -14.31
C VAL A 241 -8.91 5.78 -14.02
N LEU A 242 -8.28 4.61 -14.12
CA LEU A 242 -6.84 4.45 -13.85
C LEU A 242 -5.98 5.23 -14.84
N ALA A 243 -6.27 5.16 -16.14
CA ALA A 243 -5.51 5.88 -17.15
C ALA A 243 -5.68 7.40 -17.02
N ARG A 244 -6.90 7.88 -16.75
CA ARG A 244 -7.17 9.30 -16.50
C ARG A 244 -6.41 9.82 -15.29
N CYS A 245 -6.44 9.08 -14.18
CA CYS A 245 -5.64 9.43 -13.00
C CYS A 245 -4.14 9.47 -13.33
N SER A 246 -3.65 8.52 -14.12
CA SER A 246 -2.25 8.49 -14.55
C SER A 246 -1.85 9.73 -15.37
N VAL A 247 -2.68 10.12 -16.35
CA VAL A 247 -2.45 11.32 -17.16
C VAL A 247 -2.49 12.59 -16.30
N ASN A 248 -3.51 12.73 -15.44
CA ASN A 248 -3.63 13.88 -14.55
C ASN A 248 -2.43 14.03 -13.61
N GLU A 249 -1.89 12.92 -13.09
CA GLU A 249 -0.70 12.97 -12.21
C GLU A 249 0.60 13.23 -12.98
N ALA A 250 0.68 12.82 -14.26
CA ALA A 250 1.79 13.15 -15.13
C ALA A 250 1.81 14.64 -15.51
N GLU A 251 0.64 15.27 -15.68
CA GLU A 251 0.52 16.70 -15.98
C GLU A 251 0.94 17.59 -14.80
N LYS A 252 0.86 17.08 -13.57
CA LYS A 252 1.33 17.77 -12.35
C LYS A 252 2.83 17.58 -12.09
N ALA A 253 3.51 16.76 -12.89
CA ALA A 253 4.90 16.39 -12.63
C ALA A 253 5.86 17.54 -12.92
N SER A 254 6.90 17.66 -12.10
CA SER A 254 8.02 18.56 -12.38
C SER A 254 9.11 17.84 -13.19
N VAL A 255 10.13 18.57 -13.63
CA VAL A 255 11.29 17.99 -14.31
C VAL A 255 11.98 16.93 -13.45
N ASP A 256 12.00 17.12 -12.13
CA ASP A 256 12.65 16.22 -11.17
C ASP A 256 11.97 14.84 -11.08
N ASP A 257 10.70 14.75 -11.47
CA ASP A 257 9.96 13.49 -11.47
C ASP A 257 10.41 12.55 -12.60
N ASN A 258 11.14 13.05 -13.61
CA ASN A 258 11.75 12.25 -14.68
C ASN A 258 10.74 11.30 -15.38
N ILE A 259 9.54 11.81 -15.67
CA ILE A 259 8.48 11.09 -16.39
C ILE A 259 8.70 11.30 -17.89
N GLU A 260 8.99 10.21 -18.60
CA GLU A 260 9.18 10.26 -20.06
C GLU A 260 7.85 10.59 -20.77
N PRO A 261 7.85 11.49 -21.78
CA PRO A 261 6.64 11.84 -22.53
C PRO A 261 5.92 10.61 -23.12
N SER A 262 6.69 9.60 -23.53
CA SER A 262 6.18 8.34 -24.07
C SER A 262 5.27 7.57 -23.09
N ILE A 263 5.47 7.73 -21.77
CA ILE A 263 4.61 7.13 -20.74
C ILE A 263 3.23 7.81 -20.76
N THR A 264 3.21 9.14 -20.82
CA THR A 264 1.99 9.94 -20.88
C THR A 264 1.19 9.63 -22.15
N GLU A 265 1.85 9.55 -23.29
CA GLU A 265 1.22 9.18 -24.57
C GLU A 265 0.59 7.78 -24.52
N LYS A 266 1.32 6.78 -23.98
CA LYS A 266 0.77 5.43 -23.78
C LYS A 266 -0.46 5.44 -22.88
N ASN A 267 -0.48 6.26 -21.84
CA ASN A 267 -1.63 6.36 -20.94
C ASN A 267 -2.83 7.04 -21.59
N LYS A 268 -2.62 8.07 -22.43
CA LYS A 268 -3.69 8.65 -23.25
C LYS A 268 -4.29 7.62 -24.21
N CYS A 269 -3.44 6.85 -24.90
CA CYS A 269 -3.91 5.77 -25.78
C CYS A 269 -4.76 4.72 -25.03
N ARG A 270 -4.38 4.37 -23.78
CA ARG A 270 -5.19 3.47 -22.93
C ARG A 270 -6.54 4.07 -22.54
N MET A 271 -6.63 5.39 -22.35
CA MET A 271 -7.92 6.08 -22.16
C MET A 271 -8.80 5.93 -23.40
N ASP A 272 -8.24 6.17 -24.59
CA ASP A 272 -8.98 6.06 -25.85
C ASP A 272 -9.49 4.64 -26.09
N GLN A 273 -8.66 3.62 -25.81
CA GLN A 273 -9.07 2.22 -25.85
C GLN A 273 -10.20 1.90 -24.86
N ALA A 274 -10.17 2.48 -23.67
CA ALA A 274 -11.22 2.31 -22.67
C ALA A 274 -12.53 2.98 -23.09
N TYR A 275 -12.47 4.18 -23.68
CA TYR A 275 -13.63 4.86 -24.27
C TYR A 275 -14.27 4.02 -25.38
N ALA A 276 -13.46 3.54 -26.33
CA ALA A 276 -13.93 2.66 -27.40
C ALA A 276 -14.60 1.38 -26.85
N GLY A 277 -14.03 0.76 -25.80
CA GLY A 277 -14.62 -0.40 -25.14
C GLY A 277 -15.94 -0.12 -24.39
N LEU A 278 -16.17 1.13 -23.99
CA LEU A 278 -17.44 1.59 -23.39
C LEU A 278 -18.47 2.04 -24.43
N GLY A 279 -18.09 2.19 -25.70
CA GLY A 279 -18.93 2.77 -26.74
C GLY A 279 -19.17 4.28 -26.56
N LEU A 280 -18.19 4.98 -25.99
CA LEU A 280 -18.20 6.43 -25.72
C LEU A 280 -17.26 7.20 -26.66
#